data_AF-A0A2L2Z5W7-F1
#
_entry.id   AF-A0A2L2Z5W7-F1
#
_cell.length_a   1.000
_cell.length_b   1.000
_cell.length_c   1.000
_cell.angle_alpha   90.00
_cell.angle_beta   90.00
_cell.angle_gamma   90.00
#
_symmetry.space_group_name_H-M   'P 1'
#
loop_
_entity.id
_entity.type
_entity.pdbx_description
1 polymer ?
#
loop_
_entity_poly.entity_id
_entity_poly.type
_entity_poly.pdbx_seq_one_letter_code
_entity_poly.pdbx_strand_id
1 'polypeptide(L)' 'KGPCSSNPCQNGGACKENHSSFNCSCLPQYTGNNCELKETEQPYTTDISSAT' A
#
# COMPACT_ATOMS: atom_id res chain seq x y z
N LYS A 1 1.79 2.65 24.27
CA LYS A 1 0.97 2.86 23.05
C LYS A 1 1.93 3.20 21.93
N GLY A 2 2.13 2.30 20.99
CA GLY A 2 3.08 2.50 19.88
C GLY A 2 2.38 3.01 18.61
N PRO A 3 3.14 3.27 17.54
CA PRO A 3 2.61 3.88 16.32
C PRO A 3 1.56 3.01 15.61
N CYS A 4 1.55 1.68 15.81
CA CYS A 4 0.50 0.81 15.28
C CYS A 4 -0.80 0.82 16.10
N SER A 5 -0.79 1.34 17.34
CA SER A 5 -1.99 1.33 18.21
C SER A 5 -3.17 2.17 17.70
N SER A 6 -2.93 3.06 16.73
CA SER A 6 -3.98 3.85 16.08
C SER A 6 -4.52 3.17 14.80
N ASN A 7 -4.06 1.96 14.48
CA ASN A 7 -4.37 1.23 13.25
C ASN A 7 -4.16 2.08 11.97
N PRO A 8 -2.93 2.58 11.73
CA PRO A 8 -2.68 3.53 10.65
C PRO A 8 -2.78 2.90 9.25
N CYS A 9 -2.65 1.57 9.11
CA CYS A 9 -2.72 0.89 7.83
C CYS A 9 -4.18 0.61 7.45
N GLN A 10 -4.59 1.13 6.28
CA GLN A 10 -5.93 1.00 5.73
C GLN A 10 -6.05 -0.25 4.85
N ASN A 11 -7.26 -0.54 4.38
CA ASN A 11 -7.54 -1.53 3.34
C ASN A 11 -6.96 -2.94 3.62
N GLY A 12 -6.92 -3.34 4.89
CA GLY A 12 -6.40 -4.63 5.31
C GLY A 12 -4.88 -4.75 5.35
N GLY A 13 -4.15 -3.63 5.25
CA GLY A 13 -2.69 -3.61 5.39
C GLY A 13 -2.23 -3.99 6.80
N ALA A 14 -1.13 -4.73 6.90
CA ALA A 14 -0.54 -5.13 8.18
C ALA A 14 0.41 -4.04 8.71
N CYS A 15 0.20 -3.60 9.95
CA CYS A 15 1.07 -2.62 10.60
C CYS A 15 2.23 -3.30 11.32
N LYS A 16 3.46 -2.83 11.05
CA LYS A 16 4.66 -3.24 11.76
C LYS A 16 5.31 -2.04 12.43
N GLU A 17 5.52 -2.13 13.75
CA GLU A 17 6.26 -1.11 14.48
C GLU A 17 7.75 -1.19 14.17
N ASN A 18 8.37 -0.03 14.00
CA ASN A 18 9.81 0.13 13.81
C ASN A 18 10.31 1.26 14.71
N HIS A 19 10.67 0.90 15.95
CA HIS A 19 11.07 1.86 16.99
C HIS A 19 9.99 2.94 17.22
N SER A 20 10.27 4.17 16.80
CA SER A 20 9.36 5.32 16.93
C SER A 20 8.48 5.55 15.69
N SER A 21 8.58 4.70 14.67
CA SER A 21 7.78 4.77 13.44
C SER A 21 7.04 3.46 13.16
N PHE A 22 6.22 3.46 12.10
CA PHE A 22 5.56 2.26 11.60
C PHE A 22 5.82 2.09 10.10
N ASN A 23 5.57 0.88 9.61
CA ASN A 23 5.51 0.59 8.20
C ASN A 23 4.28 -0.28 7.92
N CYS A 24 3.61 -0.02 6.80
CA CYS A 24 2.46 -0.82 6.38
C CYS A 24 2.86 -1.79 5.27
N SER A 25 2.54 -3.06 5.46
CA SER A 25 2.57 -4.05 4.39
C SER A 25 1.21 -4.09 3.73
N CYS A 26 1.11 -3.52 2.53
CA CYS A 26 -0.14 -3.43 1.79
C CYS A 26 -0.48 -4.72 1.05
N LEU A 27 -1.77 -4.94 0.82
CA LEU A 27 -2.24 -5.99 -0.09
C LEU A 27 -1.93 -5.60 -1.55
N PRO A 28 -1.86 -6.55 -2.49
CA PRO A 28 -1.41 -6.29 -3.87
C PRO A 28 -2.14 -5.20 -4.65
N GLN A 29 -3.38 -4.86 -4.27
CA GLN A 29 -4.18 -3.81 -4.91
C GLN A 29 -4.09 -2.45 -4.21
N TYR A 30 -3.21 -2.30 -3.21
CA TYR A 30 -3.11 -1.08 -2.42
C TYR A 30 -1.67 -0.61 -2.27
N THR A 31 -1.49 0.70 -2.34
CA THR A 31 -0.22 1.40 -2.23
C THR A 31 -0.37 2.66 -1.38
N GLY A 32 0.73 3.40 -1.19
CA GLY A 32 0.81 4.53 -0.24
C GLY A 32 1.35 4.12 1.12
N ASN A 33 1.71 5.12 1.94
CA ASN A 33 2.34 4.88 3.25
C ASN A 33 1.39 4.17 4.23
N ASN A 34 0.09 4.35 4.03
CA ASN A 34 -0.98 3.82 4.85
C ASN A 34 -1.85 2.84 4.07
N CYS A 35 -1.43 2.37 2.89
CA CYS A 35 -2.23 1.54 1.99
C CYS A 35 -3.56 2.19 1.59
N GLU A 36 -3.61 3.51 1.52
CA GLU A 36 -4.81 4.32 1.27
C GLU A 36 -5.17 4.41 -0.22
N LEU A 37 -4.19 4.20 -1.11
CA LEU A 37 -4.39 4.27 -2.55
C LEU A 37 -4.74 2.88 -3.06
N LYS A 38 -5.87 2.75 -3.77
CA LYS A 38 -6.15 1.53 -4.53
C LYS A 38 -5.39 1.64 -5.85
N GLU A 39 -4.45 0.73 -6.07
CA GLU A 39 -3.87 0.49 -7.38
C GLU A 39 -5.02 -0.07 -8.22
N THR A 40 -5.77 0.81 -8.88
CA THR A 40 -6.91 0.41 -9.70
C THR A 40 -6.38 -0.54 -10.74
N GLU A 41 -6.72 -1.83 -10.59
CA GLU A 41 -6.57 -2.94 -11.55
C GLU A 41 -5.73 -2.50 -12.74
N GLN A 42 -4.41 -2.62 -12.63
CA GLN A 42 -3.46 -2.17 -13.65
C GLN A 42 -4.04 -2.24 -15.06
N PRO A 43 -4.37 -1.11 -15.73
CA PRO A 43 -4.24 -1.08 -17.17
C PRO A 43 -2.77 -0.72 -17.44
N TYR A 44 -1.82 -1.50 -16.93
CA TYR A 44 -0.49 -1.49 -17.53
C TYR A 44 -0.56 -2.08 -18.96
N THR A 45 -1.65 -2.77 -19.33
CA THR A 45 -1.84 -3.26 -20.70
C THR A 45 -2.47 -2.24 -21.67
N THR A 46 -2.77 -0.99 -21.30
CA THR A 46 -3.27 -0.01 -22.30
C THR A 46 -2.19 0.74 -23.07
N ASP A 47 -0.91 0.47 -22.81
CA ASP A 47 0.16 0.81 -23.77
C ASP A 47 0.77 -0.47 -24.36
N ILE A 48 -0.07 -1.23 -25.08
CA ILE A 48 0.40 -1.85 -26.32
C ILE A 48 0.72 -0.70 -27.30
N SER A 49 1.81 0.00 -27.06
CA SER A 49 2.49 0.87 -28.04
C SER A 49 3.99 0.91 -27.80
N SER A 50 4.55 -0.11 -27.16
CA SER A 50 5.94 -0.50 -27.45
C SER A 50 5.91 -1.36 -28.71
N ALA A 51 5.70 -0.68 -29.84
CA ALA A 51 5.79 -1.26 -31.17
C ALA A 51 7.15 -1.95 -31.35
N THR A 52 7.11 -3.21 -31.78
CA THR A 52 8.16 -3.79 -32.63
C THR A 52 7.62 -3.82 -34.04
#